data_AF-A0AAN8IFZ9-F1
#
_entry.id   AF-A0AAN8IFZ9-F1
#
_cell.length_a   1.000
_cell.length_b   1.000
_cell.length_c   1.000
_cell.angle_alpha   90.00
_cell.angle_beta   90.00
_cell.angle_gamma   90.00
#
_symmetry.space_group_name_H-M   'P 1'
#
loop_
_entity.id
_entity.type
_entity.pdbx_description
1 polymer ?
#
loop_
_entity_poly.entity_id
_entity_poly.type
_entity_poly.pdbx_seq_one_letter_code
_entity_poly.pdbx_strand_id
1 'polypeptide(L)'
;MKTRARQLERLRNKTGLTIHSQTYKDHLQQYKDALSHARTTYYSQLIHSGSGNPKTLFSTINKLLIPLDTTTQSFTVDKCSSFLTFFQSKIDNLQQLNHHHTSSPSSHLPPLILPTPVPVLPCLPY
;
A
#
# COMPACT_ATOMS: atom_id res chain seq x y z
N MET A 1 -15.05 -7.72 -5.40
CA MET A 1 -13.98 -7.35 -6.37
C MET A 1 -12.60 -7.15 -5.71
N LYS A 2 -12.42 -6.20 -4.78
CA LYS A 2 -11.08 -5.86 -4.23
C LYS A 2 -10.37 -7.00 -3.49
N THR A 3 -11.07 -7.73 -2.62
CA THR A 3 -10.50 -8.84 -1.86
C THR A 3 -10.01 -9.96 -2.78
N ARG A 4 -10.82 -10.32 -3.78
CA ARG A 4 -10.49 -11.35 -4.78
C ARG A 4 -9.27 -10.96 -5.62
N ALA A 5 -9.15 -9.68 -6.00
CA ALA A 5 -7.95 -9.18 -6.69
C ALA A 5 -6.67 -9.43 -5.88
N ARG A 6 -6.68 -9.11 -4.57
CA ARG A 6 -5.54 -9.35 -3.67
C ARG A 6 -5.22 -10.83 -3.49
N GLN A 7 -6.24 -11.68 -3.43
CA GLN A 7 -6.05 -13.13 -3.35
C GLN A 7 -5.37 -13.67 -4.61
N LEU A 8 -5.84 -13.25 -5.79
CA LEU A 8 -5.27 -13.66 -7.08
C LEU A 8 -3.85 -13.12 -7.27
N GLU A 9 -3.57 -11.90 -6.83
CA GLU A 9 -2.23 -11.32 -6.82
C GLU A 9 -1.26 -12.15 -5.98
N ARG A 10 -1.64 -12.46 -4.73
CA ARG A 10 -0.82 -13.30 -3.84
C ARG A 10 -0.61 -14.69 -4.42
N LEU A 11 -1.65 -15.29 -5.01
CA LEU A 11 -1.57 -16.60 -5.63
C LEU A 11 -0.60 -16.60 -6.82
N ARG A 12 -0.71 -15.60 -7.71
CA ARG A 12 0.23 -15.39 -8.82
C ARG A 12 1.67 -15.31 -8.30
N ASN A 13 1.92 -14.46 -7.29
CA ASN A 13 3.26 -14.25 -6.76
C ASN A 13 3.84 -15.51 -6.08
N LYS A 14 2.98 -16.32 -5.44
CA LYS A 14 3.40 -17.56 -4.77
C LYS A 14 3.72 -18.69 -5.75
N THR A 15 2.95 -18.82 -6.82
CA THR A 15 2.96 -20.03 -7.66
C THR A 15 3.77 -19.87 -8.95
N GLY A 16 3.86 -18.65 -9.50
CA GLY A 16 4.55 -18.39 -10.77
C GLY A 16 3.90 -19.03 -12.00
N LEU A 17 2.77 -19.73 -11.88
CA LEU A 17 2.12 -20.40 -13.02
C LEU A 17 1.40 -19.40 -13.93
N THR A 18 1.53 -19.60 -15.25
CA THR A 18 0.91 -18.77 -16.28
C THR A 18 -0.60 -18.63 -16.11
N ILE A 19 -1.29 -19.72 -15.75
CA ILE A 19 -2.74 -19.72 -15.53
C ILE A 19 -3.17 -18.75 -14.43
N HIS A 20 -2.41 -18.68 -13.33
CA HIS A 20 -2.72 -17.76 -12.23
C HIS A 20 -2.44 -16.31 -12.63
N SER A 21 -1.40 -16.05 -13.42
CA SER A 21 -1.17 -14.72 -13.99
C SER A 21 -2.29 -14.31 -14.95
N GLN A 22 -2.79 -15.21 -15.78
CA GLN A 22 -3.89 -14.92 -16.70
C GLN A 22 -5.18 -14.65 -15.92
N THR A 23 -5.51 -15.52 -14.95
CA THR A 23 -6.67 -15.34 -14.08
C THR A 23 -6.67 -13.98 -13.36
N TYR A 24 -5.51 -13.54 -12.87
CA TYR A 24 -5.37 -12.23 -12.25
C TYR A 24 -5.62 -11.08 -13.24
N LYS A 25 -5.06 -11.16 -14.46
CA LYS A 25 -5.26 -10.17 -15.52
C LYS A 25 -6.74 -10.09 -15.93
N ASP A 26 -7.38 -11.24 -16.13
CA ASP A 26 -8.80 -11.30 -16.51
C ASP A 26 -9.69 -10.67 -15.43
N HIS A 27 -9.43 -10.97 -14.15
CA HIS A 27 -10.13 -10.34 -13.05
C HIS A 27 -9.93 -8.82 -13.02
N LEU A 28 -8.70 -8.33 -13.30
CA LEU A 28 -8.44 -6.90 -13.36
C LEU A 28 -9.18 -6.24 -14.53
N GLN A 29 -9.26 -6.91 -15.68
CA GLN A 29 -10.01 -6.42 -16.82
C GLN A 29 -11.51 -6.34 -16.51
N GLN A 30 -12.09 -7.41 -15.97
CA GLN A 30 -13.49 -7.42 -15.52
C GLN A 30 -13.80 -6.30 -14.53
N TYR A 31 -12.87 -6.01 -13.61
CA TYR A 31 -13.04 -4.89 -12.68
C TYR A 31 -13.07 -3.53 -13.40
N LYS A 32 -12.17 -3.32 -14.38
CA LYS A 32 -12.16 -2.10 -15.19
C LYS A 32 -13.44 -1.96 -16.02
N ASP A 33 -13.90 -3.04 -16.61
CA ASP A 33 -15.12 -3.07 -17.43
C ASP A 33 -16.35 -2.75 -16.56
N ALA A 34 -16.44 -3.37 -15.37
CA ALA A 34 -17.52 -3.08 -14.42
C ALA A 34 -17.50 -1.62 -13.96
N LEU A 35 -16.32 -1.04 -13.73
CA LEU A 35 -16.20 0.36 -13.36
C LEU A 35 -16.62 1.29 -14.51
N SER A 36 -16.16 1.00 -15.73
CA SER A 36 -16.55 1.75 -16.93
C SER A 36 -18.06 1.69 -17.17
N HIS A 37 -18.63 0.49 -17.08
CA HIS A 37 -20.07 0.27 -17.21
C HIS A 37 -20.86 1.04 -16.13
N ALA A 38 -20.48 0.93 -14.86
CA ALA A 38 -21.14 1.67 -13.78
C ALA A 38 -21.07 3.18 -13.99
N ARG A 39 -19.92 3.71 -14.43
CA ARG A 39 -19.73 5.13 -14.72
C ARG A 39 -20.62 5.57 -15.88
N THR A 40 -20.62 4.83 -17.00
CA THR A 40 -21.46 5.11 -18.16
C THR A 40 -22.94 5.10 -17.78
N THR A 41 -23.40 4.06 -17.07
CA THR A 41 -24.80 3.95 -16.62
C THR A 41 -25.20 5.12 -15.75
N TYR A 42 -24.36 5.51 -14.78
CA TYR A 42 -24.62 6.65 -13.90
C TYR A 42 -24.81 7.96 -14.69
N TYR A 43 -23.87 8.29 -15.58
CA TYR A 43 -23.94 9.53 -16.34
C TYR A 43 -25.06 9.53 -17.39
N SER A 44 -25.33 8.38 -18.02
CA SER A 44 -26.47 8.23 -18.93
C SER A 44 -27.80 8.49 -18.21
N GLN A 45 -27.97 7.94 -16.99
CA GLN A 45 -29.15 8.19 -16.17
C GLN A 45 -29.25 9.65 -15.74
N LEU A 46 -28.13 10.27 -15.35
CA LEU A 46 -28.09 11.67 -14.93
C LEU A 46 -28.43 12.63 -16.07
N ILE A 47 -27.95 12.36 -17.29
CA ILE A 47 -28.30 13.13 -18.49
C ILE A 47 -29.77 12.93 -18.84
N HIS A 48 -30.27 11.70 -18.81
CA HIS A 48 -31.66 11.39 -19.14
C HIS A 48 -32.65 12.06 -18.18
N SER A 49 -32.43 11.90 -16.87
CA SER A 49 -33.25 12.50 -15.81
C SER A 49 -33.14 14.03 -15.76
N GLY A 50 -31.99 14.59 -16.14
CA GLY A 50 -31.73 16.03 -16.20
C GLY A 50 -32.09 16.70 -17.52
N SER A 51 -32.69 15.99 -18.49
CA SER A 51 -32.90 16.49 -19.87
C SER A 51 -33.70 17.79 -19.97
N GLY A 52 -34.63 18.04 -19.04
CA GLY A 52 -35.39 19.29 -18.95
C GLY A 52 -34.70 20.42 -18.17
N ASN A 53 -33.51 20.19 -17.61
CA ASN A 53 -32.78 21.16 -16.81
C ASN A 53 -31.38 21.44 -17.41
N PRO A 54 -31.22 22.53 -18.17
CA PRO A 54 -29.95 22.85 -18.81
C PRO A 54 -28.81 23.05 -17.79
N LYS A 55 -29.08 23.59 -16.59
CA LYS A 55 -28.03 23.75 -15.56
C LYS A 55 -27.45 22.40 -15.14
N THR A 56 -28.30 21.39 -14.97
CA THR A 56 -27.87 20.02 -14.63
C THR A 56 -27.08 19.39 -15.76
N LEU A 57 -27.51 19.56 -17.02
CA LEU A 57 -26.79 19.06 -18.19
C LEU A 57 -25.41 19.69 -18.33
N PHE A 58 -25.31 21.03 -18.35
CA PHE A 58 -24.03 21.72 -18.49
C PHE A 58 -23.08 21.42 -17.32
N SER A 59 -23.59 21.33 -16.08
CA SER A 59 -22.78 20.91 -14.92
C SER A 59 -22.26 19.48 -15.07
N THR A 60 -23.11 18.56 -15.57
CA THR A 60 -22.73 17.16 -15.82
C THR A 60 -21.69 17.04 -16.91
N ILE A 61 -21.85 17.78 -18.02
CA ILE A 61 -20.88 17.86 -19.12
C ILE A 61 -19.55 18.43 -18.63
N ASN A 62 -19.58 19.51 -17.83
CA ASN A 62 -18.38 20.07 -17.24
C ASN A 62 -17.64 19.05 -16.36
N LYS A 63 -18.35 18.26 -15.54
CA LYS A 63 -17.73 17.18 -14.74
C LYS A 63 -17.12 16.05 -15.59
N LEU A 64 -17.57 15.86 -16.83
CA LEU A 64 -17.05 14.85 -17.74
C LEU A 64 -15.86 15.37 -18.57
N LEU A 65 -15.90 16.62 -18.99
CA LEU A 65 -14.91 17.24 -19.88
C LEU A 65 -13.77 17.91 -19.14
N ILE A 66 -14.06 18.52 -17.98
CA ILE A 66 -13.02 19.09 -17.13
C ILE A 66 -12.36 17.89 -16.46
N PRO A 67 -11.05 17.67 -16.67
CA PRO A 67 -10.31 16.70 -15.86
C PRO A 67 -10.61 17.09 -14.42
N LEU A 68 -11.21 16.18 -13.64
CA LEU A 68 -11.16 16.32 -12.18
C LEU A 68 -9.71 16.64 -11.91
N ASP A 69 -9.41 17.82 -11.36
CA ASP A 69 -8.06 18.21 -10.99
C ASP A 69 -7.56 17.05 -10.16
N THR A 70 -6.89 16.11 -10.84
CA THR A 70 -6.16 15.07 -10.19
C THR A 70 -5.22 15.96 -9.46
N THR A 71 -5.42 16.07 -8.16
CA THR A 71 -4.43 16.60 -7.27
C THR A 71 -3.24 15.71 -7.56
N THR A 72 -2.47 16.09 -8.58
CA THR A 72 -1.05 16.01 -8.61
C THR A 72 -0.75 16.73 -7.31
N GLN A 73 -0.78 15.96 -6.20
CA GLN A 73 0.07 16.24 -5.08
C GLN A 73 1.41 16.31 -5.76
N SER A 74 1.78 17.54 -6.11
CA SER A 74 3.00 17.84 -6.79
C SER A 74 4.03 17.39 -5.79
N PHE A 75 4.58 16.20 -6.01
CA PHE A 75 5.71 15.68 -5.28
C PHE A 75 6.87 16.55 -5.72
N THR A 76 6.92 17.77 -5.19
CA THR A 76 8.04 18.66 -5.41
C THR A 76 9.24 18.05 -4.72
N VAL A 77 10.42 18.31 -5.28
CA VAL A 77 11.69 17.93 -4.66
C VAL A 77 11.71 18.42 -3.20
N ASP A 78 11.18 19.61 -2.91
CA ASP A 78 11.12 20.17 -1.55
C ASP A 78 10.29 19.34 -0.59
N LYS A 79 9.14 18.81 -1.03
CA LYS A 79 8.30 17.95 -0.19
C LYS A 79 8.98 16.61 0.09
N CYS A 80 9.64 16.03 -0.91
CA CYS A 80 10.41 14.80 -0.77
C CYS A 80 11.63 15.00 0.16
N SER A 81 12.36 16.10 0.00
CA SER A 81 13.49 16.47 0.85
C SER A 81 13.04 16.71 2.28
N SER A 82 11.98 17.49 2.50
CA SER A 82 11.43 17.74 3.84
C SER A 82 10.99 16.43 4.52
N PHE A 83 10.36 15.54 3.77
CA PHE A 83 9.98 14.22 4.25
C PHE A 83 11.21 13.40 4.68
N LEU A 84 12.25 13.35 3.85
CA LEU A 84 13.49 12.64 4.16
C LEU A 84 14.18 13.21 5.41
N THR A 85 14.37 14.53 5.47
CA THR A 85 15.04 15.21 6.58
C THR A 85 14.28 15.01 7.91
N PHE A 86 12.95 14.97 7.88
CA PHE A 86 12.14 14.68 9.06
C PHE A 86 12.49 13.31 9.67
N PHE A 87 12.59 12.25 8.86
CA PHE A 87 12.94 10.93 9.37
C PHE A 87 14.39 10.83 9.83
N GLN A 88 15.32 11.42 9.09
CA GLN A 88 16.74 11.49 9.49
C GLN A 88 16.89 12.16 10.85
N SER A 89 16.34 13.36 10.99
CA SER A 89 16.39 14.10 12.26
C SER A 89 15.74 13.31 13.40
N LYS A 90 14.62 12.61 13.15
CA LYS A 90 13.97 11.79 14.17
C LYS A 90 14.84 10.59 14.60
N ILE A 91 15.51 9.93 13.66
CA ILE A 91 16.43 8.83 13.96
C ILE A 91 17.62 9.34 14.78
N ASP A 92 18.21 10.47 14.37
CA ASP A 92 19.36 11.07 15.06
C ASP A 92 19.01 11.45 16.51
N ASN A 93 17.82 12.04 16.73
CA ASN A 93 17.34 12.37 18.07
C ASN A 93 17.17 11.13 18.96
N LEU A 94 16.64 10.03 18.43
CA LEU A 94 16.49 8.79 19.19
C LEU A 94 17.85 8.17 19.54
N GLN A 95 18.81 8.24 18.62
CA GLN A 95 20.17 7.74 18.85
C GLN A 95 20.91 8.58 19.91
N GLN A 96 20.82 9.91 19.84
CA GLN A 96 21.41 10.82 20.82
C GLN A 96 20.84 10.61 22.23
N LEU A 97 19.51 10.44 22.32
CA LEU A 97 18.85 10.16 23.61
C LEU A 97 19.35 8.84 24.22
N ASN A 98 19.52 7.81 23.40
CA ASN A 98 20.04 6.52 23.87
C ASN A 98 21.50 6.62 24.32
N HIS A 99 22.33 7.39 23.59
CA HIS A 99 23.74 7.60 23.94
C HIS A 99 23.89 8.35 25.29
N HIS A 100 23.06 9.34 25.55
CA HIS A 100 23.03 10.07 26.83
C HIS A 100 22.56 9.22 28.02
N HIS A 101 21.72 8.20 27.81
CA HIS A 101 21.30 7.29 28.88
C HIS A 101 22.38 6.25 29.22
N THR A 102 23.30 5.96 28.30
CA THR A 102 24.40 5.00 28.52
C THR A 102 25.63 5.58 29.22
N SER A 103 25.71 6.89 29.47
CA SER A 103 26.80 7.53 30.19
C SER A 103 26.54 7.67 31.71
N SER A 104 26.03 6.62 32.34
CA SER A 104 26.09 6.45 33.81
C SER A 104 27.18 5.41 34.12
N PRO A 105 28.23 5.72 34.90
CA PRO A 105 29.25 4.76 35.25
C PRO A 105 28.78 3.85 36.40
N SER A 106 29.09 2.55 36.29
CA SER A 106 28.93 1.49 37.30
C SER A 106 27.51 0.88 37.38
N SER A 107 27.31 -0.43 37.26
CA SER A 107 28.07 -1.49 37.94
C SER A 107 28.14 -2.80 37.14
N HIS A 108 29.24 -3.52 37.36
CA HIS A 108 29.61 -4.83 36.84
C HIS A 108 28.44 -5.82 36.70
N LEU A 109 28.21 -6.30 35.47
CA LEU A 109 27.53 -7.57 35.24
C LEU A 109 28.57 -8.71 35.32
N PRO A 110 28.31 -9.80 36.06
CA PRO A 110 29.18 -10.97 36.04
C PRO A 110 29.07 -11.67 34.67
N PRO A 111 30.05 -12.48 34.26
CA PRO A 111 30.06 -13.10 32.95
C PRO A 111 28.82 -13.98 32.75
N LEU A 112 28.12 -13.81 31.62
CA LEU A 112 27.13 -14.79 31.17
C LEU A 112 27.83 -16.15 30.99
N ILE A 113 27.55 -17.08 31.89
CA ILE A 113 27.83 -18.49 31.67
C ILE A 113 26.90 -18.93 30.54
N LEU A 114 27.48 -19.17 29.37
CA LEU A 114 26.79 -19.77 28.24
C LEU A 114 26.38 -21.20 28.64
N PRO A 115 25.10 -21.61 28.51
CA PRO A 115 24.74 -23.00 28.70
C PRO A 115 25.47 -23.83 27.64
N THR A 116 26.18 -24.87 28.08
CA THR A 116 26.81 -25.84 27.19
C THR A 116 25.74 -26.49 26.30
N PRO A 117 26.05 -26.78 25.02
CA PRO A 117 25.11 -27.45 24.14
C PRO A 117 24.84 -28.86 24.65
N VAL A 118 23.56 -29.15 24.90
CA VAL A 118 23.07 -30.49 25.24
C VAL A 118 23.35 -31.42 24.05
N PRO A 119 23.98 -32.58 24.23
CA PRO A 119 24.17 -33.53 23.14
C PRO A 119 22.81 -34.08 22.70
N VAL A 120 22.48 -33.89 21.43
CA VAL A 120 21.29 -34.45 20.79
C VAL A 120 21.46 -35.96 20.73
N LEU A 121 20.58 -36.71 21.41
CA LEU A 121 20.49 -38.16 21.25
C LEU A 121 20.05 -38.49 19.81
N PRO A 122 20.67 -39.47 19.14
CA PRO A 122 20.20 -39.92 17.84
C PRO A 122 18.86 -40.64 17.98
N CYS A 123 17.85 -40.20 17.20
CA CYS A 123 16.60 -40.93 17.04
C CYS A 123 16.89 -42.32 16.44
N LEU A 124 16.44 -43.37 17.13
CA LEU A 124 16.39 -44.72 16.59
C LEU A 124 15.23 -44.85 15.59
N PRO A 125 15.39 -45.61 14.50
CA PRO A 125 14.32 -45.83 13.54
C PRO A 125 13.39 -46.95 14.00
N TYR A 126 12.09 -46.74 13.83
CA TYR A 126 11.18 -47.79 13.36
C TYR A 126 10.01 -47.17 12.61
#